data_AF-A0A660Y525-F1
#
_entry.id   AF-A0A660Y525-F1
#
_cell.length_a   1.000
_cell.length_b   1.000
_cell.length_c   1.000
_cell.angle_alpha   90.00
_cell.angle_beta   90.00
_cell.angle_gamma   90.00
#
_symmetry.space_group_name_H-M   'P 1'
#
loop_
_entity.id
_entity.type
_entity.pdbx_description
1 polymer ?
#
loop_
_entity_poly.entity_id
_entity_poly.type
_entity_poly.pdbx_seq_one_letter_code
_entity_poly.pdbx_strand_id
1 'polypeptide(L)'
;EDFTDKVRAAIDIYYTRYHEILAAIAKGQGERLSRELLSGGRRLVEPMPGVGMFLALIKGWLGEDLELFFEEMREHLIFQAGYDAKRLDPYKGRLARLGRYFQKNPAKVAVVTSSIEYEANIVLNEVFDVIRKQISDWPLPEEKKEGLLSCFQDPRSLYDGIVTATDSSEIRLKPHRDLYSIALHRLGIPPGQFENVVGFEDSESGTIAIRAAGIGLCVAVPFTGTKGHDLSAASYVLHGGLPEAVLVHGCFLPEGRLRKYFA
;
A
#
# COMPACT_ATOMS: atom_id res chain seq x y z
N GLU A 1 -25.95 26.55 24.28
CA GLU A 1 -25.53 25.28 23.65
C GLU A 1 -24.31 24.75 24.35
N ASP A 2 -24.39 23.51 24.82
CA ASP A 2 -23.27 22.81 25.44
C ASP A 2 -22.20 22.46 24.40
N PHE A 3 -20.93 22.45 24.79
CA PHE A 3 -19.82 22.10 23.92
C PHE A 3 -19.97 20.67 23.37
N THR A 4 -20.47 19.75 24.20
CA THR A 4 -20.72 18.36 23.80
C THR A 4 -21.73 18.24 22.66
N ASP A 5 -22.80 19.04 22.67
CA ASP A 5 -23.81 19.00 21.60
C ASP A 5 -23.26 19.56 20.29
N LYS A 6 -22.40 20.59 20.34
CA LYS A 6 -21.69 21.09 19.15
C LYS A 6 -20.75 20.05 18.57
N VAL A 7 -20.03 19.31 19.41
CA VAL A 7 -19.14 18.23 18.97
C VAL A 7 -19.95 17.12 18.29
N ARG A 8 -21.07 16.67 18.88
CA ARG A 8 -21.95 15.67 18.26
C ARG A 8 -22.48 16.12 16.89
N ALA A 9 -23.03 17.34 16.82
CA ALA A 9 -23.53 17.89 15.57
C ALA A 9 -22.44 18.00 14.50
N ALA A 10 -21.22 18.41 14.87
CA ALA A 10 -20.09 18.49 13.95
C ALA A 10 -19.67 17.09 13.43
N ILE A 11 -19.66 16.08 14.30
CA ILE A 11 -19.39 14.69 13.92
C ILE A 11 -20.44 14.18 12.93
N ASP A 12 -21.73 14.42 13.19
CA ASP A 12 -22.82 13.98 12.29
C ASP A 12 -22.72 14.65 10.91
N ILE A 13 -22.41 15.95 10.86
CA ILE A 13 -22.19 16.69 9.61
C ILE A 13 -20.98 16.11 8.87
N TYR A 14 -19.87 15.87 9.57
CA TYR A 14 -18.66 15.32 8.98
C TYR A 14 -18.91 13.94 8.36
N TYR A 15 -19.50 13.01 9.12
CA TYR A 15 -19.77 11.66 8.64
C TYR A 15 -20.80 11.64 7.52
N THR A 16 -21.84 12.48 7.58
CA THR A 16 -22.80 12.61 6.49
C THR A 16 -22.11 13.07 5.22
N ARG A 17 -21.29 14.15 5.30
CA ARG A 17 -20.58 14.68 4.14
C ARG A 17 -19.56 13.70 3.58
N TYR A 18 -18.86 12.97 4.45
CA TYR A 18 -17.93 11.91 4.07
C TYR A 18 -18.63 10.81 3.25
N HIS A 19 -19.78 10.31 3.71
CA HIS A 19 -20.53 9.27 3.01
C HIS A 19 -21.15 9.77 1.70
N GLU A 20 -21.58 11.03 1.62
CA GLU A 20 -22.01 11.64 0.35
C GLU A 20 -20.89 11.66 -0.70
N ILE A 21 -19.67 12.02 -0.27
CA ILE A 21 -18.49 12.03 -1.13
C ILE A 21 -18.16 10.61 -1.61
N LEU A 22 -18.14 9.62 -0.70
CA LEU A 22 -17.93 8.22 -1.07
C LEU A 22 -18.98 7.70 -2.05
N ALA A 23 -20.25 7.99 -1.82
CA ALA A 23 -21.34 7.59 -2.71
C ALA A 23 -21.22 8.21 -4.10
N ALA A 24 -20.68 9.44 -4.20
CA ALA A 24 -20.42 10.10 -5.47
C ALA A 24 -19.18 9.52 -6.17
N ILE A 25 -18.11 9.19 -5.44
CA ILE A 25 -16.94 8.47 -5.96
C ILE A 25 -17.39 7.13 -6.56
N ALA A 26 -18.21 6.35 -5.84
CA ALA A 26 -18.77 5.08 -6.31
C ALA A 26 -19.59 5.20 -7.60
N LYS A 27 -20.10 6.41 -7.92
CA LYS A 27 -20.81 6.73 -9.17
C LYS A 27 -19.88 7.27 -10.28
N GLY A 28 -18.56 7.17 -10.11
CA GLY A 28 -17.56 7.66 -11.06
C GLY A 28 -17.35 9.17 -11.03
N GLN A 29 -17.79 9.88 -9.97
CA GLN A 29 -17.68 11.33 -9.89
C GLN A 29 -16.40 11.81 -9.16
N GLY A 30 -15.47 10.91 -8.83
CA GLY A 30 -14.27 11.22 -8.05
C GLY A 30 -13.41 12.34 -8.63
N GLU A 31 -13.18 12.34 -9.95
CA GLU A 31 -12.38 13.38 -10.62
C GLU A 31 -13.06 14.75 -10.64
N ARG A 32 -14.38 14.78 -10.82
CA ARG A 32 -15.16 16.03 -10.75
C ARG A 32 -15.05 16.63 -9.35
N LEU A 33 -15.33 15.82 -8.32
CA LEU A 33 -15.26 16.25 -6.93
C LEU A 33 -13.85 16.67 -6.50
N SER A 34 -12.83 15.96 -6.97
CA SER A 34 -11.44 16.32 -6.69
C SER A 34 -11.10 17.72 -7.23
N ARG A 35 -11.56 18.06 -8.45
CA ARG A 35 -11.37 19.42 -9.01
C ARG A 35 -12.17 20.50 -8.29
N GLU A 36 -13.32 20.15 -7.72
CA GLU A 36 -14.16 21.09 -6.97
C GLU A 36 -13.62 21.35 -5.55
N LEU A 37 -13.11 20.32 -4.89
CA LEU A 37 -12.74 20.36 -3.46
C LEU A 37 -11.24 20.54 -3.22
N LEU A 38 -10.39 20.17 -4.17
CA LEU A 38 -8.93 20.20 -4.05
C LEU A 38 -8.32 21.10 -5.12
N SER A 39 -7.15 21.66 -4.82
CA SER A 39 -6.33 22.42 -5.76
C SER A 39 -5.13 21.59 -6.24
N GLY A 40 -4.54 21.98 -7.38
CA GLY A 40 -3.28 21.43 -7.85
C GLY A 40 -3.34 20.02 -8.45
N GLY A 41 -4.50 19.60 -8.99
CA GLY A 41 -4.62 18.30 -9.68
C GLY A 41 -4.65 17.08 -8.77
N ARG A 42 -4.71 17.27 -7.44
CA ARG A 42 -4.84 16.21 -6.45
C ARG A 42 -6.17 15.49 -6.56
N ARG A 43 -6.20 14.20 -6.21
CA ARG A 43 -7.42 13.41 -6.08
C ARG A 43 -7.81 13.24 -4.61
N LEU A 44 -9.11 13.04 -4.38
CA LEU A 44 -9.65 12.71 -3.05
C LEU A 44 -9.15 11.34 -2.56
N VAL A 45 -8.92 10.42 -3.48
CA VAL A 45 -8.34 9.10 -3.23
C VAL A 45 -7.16 8.94 -4.18
N GLU A 46 -5.98 8.70 -3.61
CA GLU A 46 -4.75 8.48 -4.36
C GLU A 46 -4.06 7.21 -3.86
N PRO A 47 -3.51 6.38 -4.78
CA PRO A 47 -2.63 5.30 -4.38
C PRO A 47 -1.40 5.87 -3.66
N MET A 48 -0.90 5.13 -2.66
CA MET A 48 0.44 5.38 -2.14
C MET A 48 1.46 5.33 -3.29
N PRO A 49 2.45 6.23 -3.34
CA PRO A 49 3.48 6.23 -4.37
C PRO A 49 4.11 4.83 -4.53
N GLY A 50 4.17 4.36 -5.77
CA GLY A 50 4.75 3.07 -6.12
C GLY A 50 3.91 1.83 -5.75
N VAL A 51 2.69 1.96 -5.19
CA VAL A 51 1.89 0.78 -4.79
C VAL A 51 1.50 -0.10 -5.98
N GLY A 52 1.13 0.47 -7.12
CA GLY A 52 0.82 -0.30 -8.32
C GLY A 52 2.02 -1.12 -8.79
N MET A 53 3.18 -0.48 -8.89
CA MET A 53 4.45 -1.15 -9.24
C MET A 53 4.81 -2.22 -8.21
N PHE A 54 4.69 -1.92 -6.92
CA PHE A 54 4.99 -2.87 -5.85
C PHE A 54 4.09 -4.11 -5.91
N LEU A 55 2.78 -3.92 -6.10
CA LEU A 55 1.83 -5.03 -6.25
C LEU A 55 2.17 -5.86 -7.51
N ALA A 56 2.43 -5.21 -8.64
CA ALA A 56 2.82 -5.90 -9.87
C ALA A 56 4.15 -6.67 -9.72
N LEU A 57 5.10 -6.11 -8.98
CA LEU A 57 6.35 -6.76 -8.62
C LEU A 57 6.09 -8.02 -7.80
N ILE A 58 5.43 -7.90 -6.65
CA ILE A 58 5.31 -9.02 -5.71
C ILE A 58 4.38 -10.12 -6.21
N LYS A 59 3.44 -9.82 -7.12
CA LYS A 59 2.64 -10.83 -7.84
C LYS A 59 3.41 -11.46 -9.00
N GLY A 60 4.63 -11.01 -9.28
CA GLY A 60 5.54 -11.62 -10.25
C GLY A 60 5.31 -11.20 -11.71
N TRP A 61 4.56 -10.12 -11.94
CA TRP A 61 4.15 -9.70 -13.29
C TRP A 61 5.19 -8.86 -14.02
N LEU A 62 6.04 -8.15 -13.28
CA LEU A 62 7.07 -7.30 -13.89
C LEU A 62 8.24 -8.11 -14.44
N GLY A 63 8.72 -9.12 -13.71
CA GLY A 63 9.95 -9.84 -14.04
C GLY A 63 11.14 -8.86 -14.10
N GLU A 64 12.05 -9.06 -15.05
CA GLU A 64 13.26 -8.24 -15.19
C GLU A 64 12.97 -6.76 -15.51
N ASP A 65 11.81 -6.48 -16.11
CA ASP A 65 11.40 -5.12 -16.46
C ASP A 65 11.19 -4.21 -15.23
N LEU A 66 11.24 -4.75 -14.01
CA LEU A 66 11.36 -3.93 -12.80
C LEU A 66 12.50 -2.90 -12.89
N GLU A 67 13.61 -3.25 -13.57
CA GLU A 67 14.74 -2.34 -13.76
C GLU A 67 14.36 -1.06 -14.51
N LEU A 68 13.33 -1.09 -15.36
CA LEU A 68 12.87 0.07 -16.14
C LEU A 68 12.27 1.16 -15.24
N PHE A 69 11.81 0.83 -14.03
CA PHE A 69 11.32 1.79 -13.03
C PHE A 69 12.45 2.44 -12.21
N PHE A 70 13.72 2.12 -12.47
CA PHE A 70 14.84 2.60 -11.65
C PHE A 70 14.90 4.13 -11.57
N GLU A 71 14.80 4.84 -12.69
CA GLU A 71 14.92 6.31 -12.69
C GLU A 71 13.75 6.96 -11.94
N GLU A 72 12.51 6.48 -12.14
CA GLU A 72 11.34 6.99 -11.42
C GLU A 72 11.47 6.78 -9.90
N MET A 73 11.88 5.59 -9.46
CA MET A 73 12.13 5.32 -8.05
C MET A 73 13.28 6.19 -7.50
N ARG A 74 14.36 6.34 -8.26
CA ARG A 74 15.53 7.14 -7.86
C ARG A 74 15.15 8.61 -7.68
N GLU A 75 14.45 9.20 -8.64
CA GLU A 75 13.96 10.57 -8.57
C GLU A 75 13.00 10.77 -7.40
N HIS A 76 12.06 9.83 -7.20
CA HIS A 76 11.16 9.86 -6.06
C HIS A 76 11.91 9.87 -4.72
N LEU A 77 12.91 9.00 -4.54
CA LEU A 77 13.67 8.91 -3.28
C LEU A 77 14.56 10.14 -3.04
N ILE A 78 15.10 10.75 -4.09
CA ILE A 78 15.86 12.00 -3.98
C ILE A 78 14.93 13.12 -3.50
N PHE A 79 13.76 13.27 -4.14
CA PHE A 79 12.83 14.35 -3.85
C PHE A 79 12.11 14.18 -2.51
N GLN A 80 11.58 12.98 -2.25
CA GLN A 80 10.70 12.70 -1.12
C GLN A 80 11.46 12.37 0.17
N ALA A 81 12.60 11.69 0.06
CA ALA A 81 13.34 11.16 1.21
C ALA A 81 14.78 11.71 1.31
N GLY A 82 15.22 12.58 0.40
CA GLY A 82 16.51 13.26 0.49
C GLY A 82 17.71 12.33 0.25
N TYR A 83 17.53 11.23 -0.48
CA TYR A 83 18.64 10.33 -0.81
C TYR A 83 19.65 11.00 -1.76
N ASP A 84 20.92 10.62 -1.64
CA ASP A 84 21.96 10.95 -2.63
C ASP A 84 21.88 9.96 -3.80
N ALA A 85 21.78 10.50 -5.01
CA ALA A 85 21.83 9.77 -6.27
C ALA A 85 22.96 8.72 -6.31
N LYS A 86 24.18 9.09 -5.90
CA LYS A 86 25.35 8.19 -5.94
C LYS A 86 25.20 6.97 -5.03
N ARG A 87 24.38 7.08 -3.98
CA ARG A 87 24.08 5.97 -3.07
C ARG A 87 23.03 5.02 -3.64
N LEU A 88 22.19 5.49 -4.56
CA LEU A 88 21.12 4.70 -5.18
C LEU A 88 21.59 3.95 -6.43
N ASP A 89 22.53 4.51 -7.19
CA ASP A 89 23.04 3.91 -8.44
C ASP A 89 23.48 2.44 -8.31
N PRO A 90 24.18 2.01 -7.24
CA PRO A 90 24.55 0.61 -7.05
C PRO A 90 23.35 -0.35 -6.91
N TYR A 91 22.16 0.15 -6.54
CA TYR A 91 20.95 -0.67 -6.37
C TYR A 91 20.22 -0.96 -7.69
N LYS A 92 20.61 -0.35 -8.81
CA LYS A 92 19.99 -0.64 -10.11
C LYS A 92 20.13 -2.12 -10.47
N GLY A 93 21.36 -2.65 -10.40
CA GLY A 93 21.70 -4.01 -10.85
C GLY A 93 21.08 -5.15 -10.03
N ARG A 94 20.31 -4.87 -8.97
CA ARG A 94 19.54 -5.89 -8.23
C ARG A 94 18.06 -5.94 -8.63
N LEU A 95 17.52 -4.95 -9.33
CA LEU A 95 16.10 -4.90 -9.66
C LEU A 95 15.67 -6.05 -10.56
N ALA A 96 16.43 -6.35 -11.62
CA ALA A 96 16.16 -7.51 -12.47
C ALA A 96 16.12 -8.84 -11.67
N ARG A 97 17.05 -9.01 -10.71
CA ARG A 97 17.09 -10.19 -9.83
C ARG A 97 15.88 -10.27 -8.90
N LEU A 98 15.46 -9.13 -8.34
CA LEU A 98 14.30 -9.04 -7.47
C LEU A 98 13.01 -9.38 -8.25
N GLY A 99 12.91 -8.88 -9.48
CA GLY A 99 11.84 -9.21 -10.41
C GLY A 99 11.78 -10.70 -10.74
N ARG A 100 12.91 -11.32 -11.12
CA ARG A 100 13.01 -12.78 -11.33
C ARG A 100 12.60 -13.59 -10.09
N TYR A 101 12.94 -13.12 -8.90
CA TYR A 101 12.57 -13.79 -7.66
C TYR A 101 11.05 -13.87 -7.51
N PHE A 102 10.33 -12.75 -7.62
CA PHE A 102 8.87 -12.74 -7.46
C PHE A 102 8.14 -13.38 -8.63
N GLN A 103 8.71 -13.37 -9.84
CA GLN A 103 8.15 -14.13 -10.97
C GLN A 103 8.10 -15.63 -10.68
N LYS A 104 9.09 -16.18 -9.95
CA LYS A 104 9.09 -17.58 -9.51
C LYS A 104 8.40 -17.81 -8.16
N ASN A 105 8.27 -16.78 -7.34
CA ASN A 105 7.73 -16.84 -5.98
C ASN A 105 6.75 -15.69 -5.73
N PRO A 106 5.59 -15.67 -6.41
CA PRO A 106 4.61 -14.62 -6.19
C PRO A 106 4.13 -14.64 -4.73
N ALA A 107 4.04 -13.46 -4.12
CA ALA A 107 3.59 -13.29 -2.75
C ALA A 107 2.06 -13.33 -2.66
N LYS A 108 1.56 -13.87 -1.55
CA LYS A 108 0.20 -13.63 -1.10
C LYS A 108 0.10 -12.22 -0.52
N VAL A 109 -1.00 -11.52 -0.78
CA VAL A 109 -1.18 -10.12 -0.36
C VAL A 109 -2.55 -9.95 0.29
N ALA A 110 -2.58 -9.25 1.43
CA ALA A 110 -3.84 -8.82 2.04
C ALA A 110 -3.85 -7.32 2.33
N VAL A 111 -5.04 -6.72 2.24
CA VAL A 111 -5.33 -5.38 2.75
C VAL A 111 -5.98 -5.51 4.13
N VAL A 112 -5.54 -4.70 5.08
CA VAL A 112 -6.06 -4.70 6.47
C VAL A 112 -6.38 -3.27 6.90
N THR A 113 -7.66 -2.94 7.01
CA THR A 113 -8.14 -1.57 7.29
C THR A 113 -9.15 -1.52 8.42
N SER A 114 -9.17 -0.40 9.16
CA SER A 114 -10.21 -0.07 10.15
C SER A 114 -11.43 0.64 9.56
N SER A 115 -11.48 0.82 8.24
CA SER A 115 -12.71 1.18 7.54
C SER A 115 -13.64 -0.02 7.42
N ILE A 116 -14.95 0.22 7.36
CA ILE A 116 -15.94 -0.83 7.09
C ILE A 116 -15.84 -1.30 5.63
N GLU A 117 -16.42 -2.47 5.33
CA GLU A 117 -16.38 -3.06 3.99
C GLU A 117 -16.89 -2.12 2.88
N TYR A 118 -17.96 -1.39 3.14
CA TYR A 118 -18.54 -0.44 2.18
C TYR A 118 -17.52 0.62 1.74
N GLU A 119 -16.88 1.30 2.69
CA GLU A 119 -15.89 2.34 2.44
C GLU A 119 -14.65 1.77 1.75
N ALA A 120 -14.15 0.64 2.27
CA ALA A 120 -12.96 -0.03 1.75
C ALA A 120 -13.14 -0.43 0.27
N ASN A 121 -14.31 -0.97 -0.10
CA ASN A 121 -14.59 -1.33 -1.49
C ASN A 121 -14.58 -0.11 -2.42
N ILE A 122 -15.17 1.02 -2.00
CA ILE A 122 -15.18 2.25 -2.81
C ILE A 122 -13.76 2.78 -3.02
N VAL A 123 -13.00 2.88 -1.92
CA VAL A 123 -11.63 3.40 -1.96
C VAL A 123 -10.72 2.49 -2.77
N LEU A 124 -10.78 1.17 -2.59
CA LEU A 124 -9.96 0.23 -3.34
C LEU A 124 -10.25 0.25 -4.84
N ASN A 125 -11.53 0.36 -5.24
CA ASN A 125 -11.89 0.50 -6.64
C ASN A 125 -11.33 1.78 -7.26
N GLU A 126 -11.47 2.93 -6.57
CA GLU A 126 -10.90 4.20 -7.06
C GLU A 126 -9.36 4.15 -7.11
N VAL A 127 -8.71 3.53 -6.12
CA VAL A 127 -7.25 3.29 -6.16
C VAL A 127 -6.85 2.47 -7.39
N PHE A 128 -7.58 1.39 -7.68
CA PHE A 128 -7.29 0.54 -8.85
C PHE A 128 -7.56 1.28 -10.16
N ASP A 129 -8.60 2.11 -10.23
CA ASP A 129 -8.87 2.97 -11.38
C ASP A 129 -7.73 3.95 -11.64
N VAL A 130 -7.15 4.54 -10.58
CA VAL A 130 -5.97 5.41 -10.70
C VAL A 130 -4.74 4.62 -11.12
N ILE A 131 -4.48 3.44 -10.54
CA ILE A 131 -3.37 2.57 -10.93
C ILE A 131 -3.47 2.19 -12.42
N ARG A 132 -4.67 1.82 -12.90
CA ARG A 132 -4.87 1.50 -14.32
C ARG A 132 -4.54 2.67 -15.24
N LYS A 133 -4.85 3.91 -14.84
CA LYS A 133 -4.44 5.12 -15.59
C LYS A 133 -2.93 5.29 -15.58
N GLN A 134 -2.27 5.03 -14.45
CA GLN A 134 -0.81 5.10 -14.34
C GLN A 134 -0.10 4.04 -15.20
N ILE A 135 -0.66 2.83 -15.34
CA ILE A 135 -0.06 1.74 -16.14
C ILE A 135 0.18 2.17 -17.59
N SER A 136 -0.67 3.01 -18.17
CA SER A 136 -0.48 3.53 -19.53
C SER A 136 0.84 4.29 -19.69
N ASP A 137 1.29 4.97 -18.64
CA ASP A 137 2.52 5.77 -18.61
C ASP A 137 3.74 4.99 -18.09
N TRP A 138 3.58 3.73 -17.69
CA TRP A 138 4.70 2.92 -17.18
C TRP A 138 5.75 2.67 -18.28
N PRO A 139 7.04 2.57 -17.92
CA PRO A 139 8.13 2.33 -18.87
C PRO A 139 8.19 0.84 -19.24
N LEU A 140 7.09 0.26 -19.73
CA LEU A 140 6.95 -1.16 -20.07
C LEU A 140 6.56 -1.35 -21.54
N PRO A 141 6.83 -2.53 -22.13
CA PRO A 141 6.26 -2.90 -23.43
C PRO A 141 4.72 -2.90 -23.40
N GLU A 142 4.08 -2.49 -24.50
CA GLU A 142 2.61 -2.40 -24.59
C GLU A 142 1.90 -3.71 -24.27
N GLU A 143 2.40 -4.85 -24.76
CA GLU A 143 1.86 -6.18 -24.43
C GLU A 143 1.79 -6.44 -22.91
N LYS A 144 2.82 -6.00 -22.18
CA LYS A 144 2.87 -6.15 -20.72
C LYS A 144 1.90 -5.19 -20.03
N LYS A 145 1.75 -3.96 -20.55
CA LYS A 145 0.75 -3.00 -20.04
C LYS A 145 -0.66 -3.54 -20.19
N GLU A 146 -1.01 -4.10 -21.35
CA GLU A 146 -2.33 -4.71 -21.60
C GLU A 146 -2.63 -5.86 -20.62
N GLY A 147 -1.64 -6.73 -20.39
CA GLY A 147 -1.75 -7.79 -19.38
C GLY A 147 -1.99 -7.23 -17.97
N LEU A 148 -1.23 -6.21 -17.56
CA LEU A 148 -1.37 -5.58 -16.25
C LEU A 148 -2.73 -4.88 -16.08
N LEU A 149 -3.25 -4.20 -17.10
CA LEU A 149 -4.57 -3.58 -17.06
C LEU A 149 -5.67 -4.59 -16.73
N SER A 150 -5.54 -5.81 -17.26
CA SER A 150 -6.44 -6.93 -16.97
C SER A 150 -6.31 -7.39 -15.50
N CYS A 151 -5.08 -7.50 -14.99
CA CYS A 151 -4.81 -7.90 -13.60
C CYS A 151 -5.30 -6.86 -12.57
N PHE A 152 -5.31 -5.57 -12.91
CA PHE A 152 -5.78 -4.48 -12.04
C PHE A 152 -7.27 -4.10 -12.30
N GLN A 153 -8.05 -4.99 -12.91
CA GLN A 153 -9.48 -4.73 -13.17
C GLN A 153 -10.32 -4.77 -11.89
N ASP A 154 -10.04 -5.72 -10.98
CA ASP A 154 -10.80 -5.94 -9.74
C ASP A 154 -9.85 -6.12 -8.55
N PRO A 155 -9.94 -5.30 -7.49
CA PRO A 155 -9.16 -5.50 -6.27
C PRO A 155 -9.26 -6.92 -5.69
N ARG A 156 -10.42 -7.56 -5.82
CA ARG A 156 -10.68 -8.90 -5.26
C ARG A 156 -9.99 -10.03 -6.00
N SER A 157 -9.57 -9.81 -7.25
CA SER A 157 -8.78 -10.80 -7.99
C SER A 157 -7.29 -10.71 -7.65
N LEU A 158 -6.83 -9.55 -7.18
CA LEU A 158 -5.43 -9.32 -6.82
C LEU A 158 -5.13 -9.71 -5.37
N TYR A 159 -5.96 -9.23 -4.43
CA TYR A 159 -5.76 -9.46 -3.00
C TYR A 159 -6.28 -10.83 -2.58
N ASP A 160 -5.38 -11.63 -2.03
CA ASP A 160 -5.68 -12.94 -1.44
C ASP A 160 -6.49 -12.81 -0.13
N GLY A 161 -6.54 -11.60 0.45
CA GLY A 161 -7.43 -11.27 1.56
C GLY A 161 -7.73 -9.78 1.65
N ILE A 162 -8.99 -9.41 1.88
CA ILE A 162 -9.38 -8.04 2.24
C ILE A 162 -10.00 -8.14 3.62
N VAL A 163 -9.40 -7.50 4.62
CA VAL A 163 -9.89 -7.48 6.00
C VAL A 163 -10.23 -6.05 6.40
N THR A 164 -11.45 -5.88 6.89
CA THR A 164 -12.06 -4.58 7.17
C THR A 164 -12.59 -4.55 8.60
N ALA A 165 -13.03 -3.39 9.08
CA ALA A 165 -13.66 -3.28 10.39
C ALA A 165 -14.92 -4.15 10.51
N THR A 166 -15.60 -4.46 9.40
CA THR A 166 -16.76 -5.36 9.36
C THR A 166 -16.42 -6.80 9.76
N ASP A 167 -15.14 -7.19 9.67
CA ASP A 167 -14.68 -8.53 10.06
C ASP A 167 -14.42 -8.68 11.56
N SER A 168 -14.54 -7.60 12.34
CA SER A 168 -14.32 -7.61 13.79
C SER A 168 -15.35 -6.76 14.53
N SER A 169 -15.20 -6.68 15.85
CA SER A 169 -15.98 -5.76 16.68
C SER A 169 -15.23 -4.44 16.84
N GLU A 170 -15.98 -3.34 17.00
CA GLU A 170 -15.41 -1.99 17.13
C GLU A 170 -14.35 -1.89 18.24
N ILE A 171 -14.61 -2.53 19.38
CA ILE A 171 -13.67 -2.57 20.52
C ILE A 171 -12.39 -3.38 20.26
N ARG A 172 -12.32 -4.10 19.14
CA ARG A 172 -11.20 -4.94 18.70
C ARG A 172 -10.54 -4.44 17.41
N LEU A 173 -10.84 -3.21 16.99
CA LEU A 173 -10.09 -2.54 15.92
C LEU A 173 -8.69 -2.15 16.41
N LYS A 174 -7.84 -1.69 15.47
CA LYS A 174 -6.49 -1.18 15.76
C LYS A 174 -6.57 -0.19 16.94
N PRO A 175 -5.73 -0.32 17.99
CA PRO A 175 -4.43 -1.01 18.02
C PRO A 175 -4.49 -2.52 18.35
N HIS A 176 -5.67 -3.14 18.43
CA HIS A 176 -5.78 -4.57 18.66
C HIS A 176 -5.37 -5.36 17.41
N ARG A 177 -4.87 -6.58 17.63
CA ARG A 177 -4.28 -7.44 16.59
C ARG A 177 -5.31 -8.12 15.68
N ASP A 178 -6.59 -8.02 15.98
CA ASP A 178 -7.63 -8.93 15.48
C ASP A 178 -7.71 -8.92 13.95
N LEU A 179 -7.71 -7.75 13.32
CA LEU A 179 -7.77 -7.63 11.86
C LEU A 179 -6.55 -8.30 11.19
N TYR A 180 -5.35 -8.14 11.75
CA TYR A 180 -4.16 -8.82 11.26
C TYR A 180 -4.19 -10.33 11.51
N SER A 181 -4.74 -10.77 12.65
CA SER A 181 -4.91 -12.20 12.96
C SER A 181 -5.87 -12.86 11.96
N ILE A 182 -6.96 -12.17 11.61
CA ILE A 182 -7.91 -12.59 10.57
C ILE A 182 -7.22 -12.65 9.20
N ALA A 183 -6.40 -11.65 8.86
CA ALA A 183 -5.66 -11.62 7.60
C ALA A 183 -4.70 -12.81 7.47
N LEU A 184 -3.88 -13.06 8.50
CA LEU A 184 -2.95 -14.20 8.53
C LEU A 184 -3.69 -15.54 8.37
N HIS A 185 -4.85 -15.67 9.03
CA HIS A 185 -5.71 -16.85 8.88
C HIS A 185 -6.26 -16.98 7.46
N ARG A 186 -6.80 -15.90 6.85
CA ARG A 186 -7.31 -15.90 5.46
C ARG A 186 -6.22 -16.24 4.45
N LEU A 187 -5.00 -15.75 4.65
CA LEU A 187 -3.86 -16.07 3.82
C LEU A 187 -3.33 -17.50 4.04
N GLY A 188 -3.78 -18.20 5.07
CA GLY A 188 -3.31 -19.53 5.45
C GLY A 188 -1.87 -19.54 5.94
N ILE A 189 -1.43 -18.47 6.61
CA ILE A 189 -0.06 -18.32 7.13
C ILE A 189 -0.05 -18.77 8.60
N PRO A 190 0.59 -19.89 8.95
CA PRO A 190 0.70 -20.34 10.33
C PRO A 190 1.72 -19.50 11.13
N PRO A 191 1.63 -19.47 12.48
CA PRO A 191 2.55 -18.72 13.33
C PRO A 191 4.03 -18.98 13.08
N GLY A 192 4.40 -20.23 12.77
CA GLY A 192 5.79 -20.61 12.45
C GLY A 192 6.31 -20.11 11.09
N GLN A 193 5.54 -19.26 10.39
CA GLN A 193 5.95 -18.60 9.15
C GLN A 193 5.81 -17.07 9.23
N PHE A 194 5.48 -16.50 10.39
CA PHE A 194 5.29 -15.05 10.53
C PHE A 194 6.57 -14.26 10.23
N GLU A 195 7.74 -14.87 10.35
CA GLU A 195 9.03 -14.29 9.94
C GLU A 195 9.14 -14.07 8.43
N ASN A 196 8.27 -14.69 7.63
CA ASN A 196 8.17 -14.48 6.18
C ASN A 196 7.12 -13.43 5.80
N VAL A 197 6.49 -12.78 6.79
CA VAL A 197 5.47 -11.76 6.58
C VAL A 197 6.06 -10.38 6.80
N VAL A 198 5.87 -9.51 5.81
CA VAL A 198 6.05 -8.06 5.95
C VAL A 198 4.68 -7.40 5.95
N GLY A 199 4.48 -6.40 6.80
CA GLY A 199 3.33 -5.53 6.64
C GLY A 199 3.70 -4.06 6.71
N PHE A 200 2.93 -3.27 5.98
CA PHE A 200 3.11 -1.84 5.81
C PHE A 200 1.98 -1.10 6.52
N GLU A 201 2.33 -0.09 7.30
CA GLU A 201 1.40 0.73 8.07
C GLU A 201 1.78 2.19 8.01
N ASP A 202 0.83 3.09 8.22
CA ASP A 202 1.06 4.53 8.18
C ASP A 202 0.90 5.21 9.54
N SER A 203 0.29 4.53 10.52
CA SER A 203 -0.16 5.08 11.79
C SER A 203 0.35 4.30 13.00
N GLU A 204 0.43 4.98 14.16
CA GLU A 204 0.82 4.38 15.45
C GLU A 204 -0.06 3.17 15.79
N SER A 205 -1.39 3.33 15.79
CA SER A 205 -2.33 2.24 16.07
C SER A 205 -2.14 1.05 15.14
N GLY A 206 -1.80 1.31 13.88
CA GLY A 206 -1.49 0.28 12.89
C GLY A 206 -0.21 -0.48 13.22
N THR A 207 0.88 0.26 13.45
CA THR A 207 2.16 -0.33 13.83
C THR A 207 2.08 -1.14 15.13
N ILE A 208 1.24 -0.73 16.10
CA ILE A 208 1.00 -1.52 17.31
C ILE A 208 0.21 -2.79 16.97
N ALA A 209 -0.86 -2.69 16.19
CA ALA A 209 -1.73 -3.82 15.86
C ALA A 209 -1.00 -4.95 15.11
N ILE A 210 -0.17 -4.59 14.13
CA ILE A 210 0.62 -5.57 13.35
C ILE A 210 1.66 -6.28 14.23
N ARG A 211 2.32 -5.55 15.13
CA ARG A 211 3.28 -6.12 16.08
C ARG A 211 2.58 -7.03 17.09
N ALA A 212 1.43 -6.61 17.60
CA ALA A 212 0.60 -7.41 18.50
C ALA A 212 0.08 -8.70 17.85
N ALA A 213 -0.02 -8.74 16.51
CA ALA A 213 -0.33 -9.95 15.74
C ALA A 213 0.84 -10.93 15.61
N GLY A 214 2.03 -10.55 16.07
CA GLY A 214 3.25 -11.36 15.99
C GLY A 214 4.04 -11.18 14.69
N ILE A 215 3.66 -10.23 13.83
CA ILE A 215 4.41 -9.96 12.59
C ILE A 215 5.68 -9.16 12.94
N GLY A 216 6.82 -9.83 12.74
CA GLY A 216 8.13 -9.35 13.13
C GLY A 216 8.69 -8.22 12.25
N LEU A 217 8.20 -8.07 11.02
CA LEU A 217 8.66 -7.05 10.08
C LEU A 217 7.51 -6.06 9.80
N CYS A 218 7.43 -5.02 10.63
CA CYS A 218 6.50 -3.91 10.47
C CYS A 218 7.25 -2.73 9.83
N VAL A 219 6.75 -2.23 8.71
CA VAL A 219 7.34 -1.12 7.98
C VAL A 219 6.36 0.05 8.03
N ALA A 220 6.74 1.11 8.71
CA ALA A 220 5.96 2.34 8.71
C ALA A 220 6.26 3.16 7.44
N VAL A 221 5.21 3.64 6.77
CA VAL A 221 5.25 4.50 5.58
C VAL A 221 4.43 5.76 5.89
N PRO A 222 4.98 6.69 6.68
CA PRO A 222 4.24 7.84 7.18
C PRO A 222 3.83 8.79 6.04
N PHE A 223 2.70 9.46 6.22
CA PHE A 223 2.23 10.53 5.34
C PHE A 223 1.83 11.75 6.17
N THR A 224 1.43 12.83 5.50
CA THR A 224 1.11 14.11 6.16
C THR A 224 0.08 13.97 7.30
N GLY A 225 -0.88 13.05 7.16
CA GLY A 225 -1.95 12.83 8.15
C GLY A 225 -1.50 12.10 9.41
N THR A 226 -0.34 11.44 9.40
CA THR A 226 0.23 10.74 10.56
C THR A 226 1.47 11.43 11.11
N LYS A 227 1.66 12.71 10.73
CA LYS A 227 2.73 13.55 11.25
C LYS A 227 2.56 13.74 12.76
N GLY A 228 3.47 13.15 13.53
CA GLY A 228 3.49 13.22 15.00
C GLY A 228 3.03 11.95 15.72
N HIS A 229 2.63 10.91 14.98
CA HIS A 229 2.39 9.58 15.55
C HIS A 229 3.68 8.96 16.09
N ASP A 230 3.59 8.17 17.18
CA ASP A 230 4.72 7.35 17.61
C ASP A 230 4.80 6.07 16.77
N LEU A 231 5.84 5.97 15.95
CA LEU A 231 6.08 4.82 15.08
C LEU A 231 7.17 3.89 15.65
N SER A 232 7.50 4.00 16.95
CA SER A 232 8.52 3.19 17.62
C SER A 232 8.25 1.68 17.59
N ALA A 233 7.00 1.27 17.38
CA ALA A 233 6.63 -0.13 17.19
C ALA A 233 7.09 -0.70 15.84
N ALA A 234 7.34 0.15 14.84
CA ALA A 234 7.81 -0.28 13.52
C ALA A 234 9.27 -0.74 13.55
N SER A 235 9.59 -1.73 12.72
CA SER A 235 10.96 -2.20 12.51
C SER A 235 11.75 -1.26 11.60
N TYR A 236 11.05 -0.60 10.68
CA TYR A 236 11.59 0.41 9.76
C TYR A 236 10.58 1.54 9.59
N VAL A 237 11.07 2.75 9.37
CA VAL A 237 10.26 3.91 8.96
C VAL A 237 10.82 4.39 7.62
N LEU A 238 10.03 4.30 6.55
CA LEU A 238 10.43 4.62 5.19
C LEU A 238 9.71 5.87 4.70
N HIS A 239 10.44 6.98 4.67
CA HIS A 239 9.89 8.26 4.19
C HIS A 239 9.72 8.30 2.66
N GLY A 240 10.46 7.46 1.93
CA GLY A 240 10.33 7.23 0.50
C GLY A 240 9.34 6.13 0.13
N GLY A 241 8.56 5.62 1.09
CA GLY A 241 7.45 4.69 0.85
C GLY A 241 7.87 3.35 0.25
N LEU A 242 7.00 2.78 -0.59
CA LEU A 242 7.24 1.50 -1.26
C LEU A 242 8.43 1.53 -2.24
N PRO A 243 8.70 2.64 -2.98
CA PRO A 243 9.94 2.77 -3.74
C PRO A 243 11.20 2.54 -2.89
N GLU A 244 11.22 2.99 -1.63
CA GLU A 244 12.34 2.78 -0.71
C GLU A 244 12.44 1.29 -0.31
N ALA A 245 11.30 0.66 0.00
CA ALA A 245 11.24 -0.76 0.32
C ALA A 245 11.80 -1.63 -0.82
N VAL A 246 11.51 -1.28 -2.07
CA VAL A 246 12.00 -1.99 -3.26
C VAL A 246 13.47 -1.64 -3.54
N LEU A 247 13.78 -0.36 -3.76
CA LEU A 247 15.07 0.08 -4.29
C LEU A 247 16.18 0.12 -3.24
N VAL A 248 15.89 0.37 -1.96
CA VAL A 248 16.91 0.40 -0.89
C VAL A 248 16.91 -0.90 -0.09
N HIS A 249 15.74 -1.45 0.23
CA HIS A 249 15.64 -2.65 1.07
C HIS A 249 15.43 -3.98 0.34
N GLY A 250 15.14 -3.98 -0.97
CA GLY A 250 15.06 -5.20 -1.77
C GLY A 250 13.87 -6.06 -1.36
N CYS A 251 12.78 -5.40 -0.98
CA CYS A 251 11.62 -6.00 -0.32
C CYS A 251 11.99 -6.77 0.95
N PHE A 252 13.07 -6.37 1.63
CA PHE A 252 13.61 -7.00 2.85
C PHE A 252 13.99 -8.49 2.66
N LEU A 253 14.24 -8.91 1.41
CA LEU A 253 14.74 -10.24 1.12
C LEU A 253 16.24 -10.33 1.45
N PRO A 254 16.70 -11.40 2.13
CA PRO A 254 18.13 -11.60 2.36
C PRO A 254 18.91 -11.70 1.05
N GLU A 255 20.08 -11.05 0.96
CA GLU A 255 20.89 -11.06 -0.26
C GLU A 255 21.24 -12.49 -0.73
N GLY A 256 21.51 -13.41 0.21
CA GLY A 256 21.78 -14.81 -0.09
C GLY A 256 20.62 -15.52 -0.81
N ARG A 257 19.37 -15.07 -0.61
CA ARG A 257 18.19 -15.59 -1.31
C ARG A 257 18.13 -15.09 -2.76
N LEU A 258 18.53 -13.83 -3.00
CA LEU A 258 18.62 -13.24 -4.34
C LEU A 258 19.82 -13.79 -5.14
N ARG A 259 20.87 -14.27 -4.47
CA ARG A 259 22.06 -14.84 -5.13
C ARG A 259 21.79 -16.05 -6.04
N LYS A 260 20.69 -16.76 -5.82
CA LYS A 260 20.31 -17.93 -6.64
C LYS A 260 19.72 -17.56 -8.01
N TYR A 261 19.46 -16.28 -8.25
CA TYR A 261 18.85 -15.75 -9.47
C TYR A 261 19.89 -15.02 -10.34
N PHE A 262 21.15 -15.46 -10.25
CA PHE A 262 22.34 -14.90 -10.93
C PHE A 262 22.53 -15.38 -12.37
N ALA A 263 21.67 -16.24 -12.88
CA ALA A 263 21.67 -16.70 -14.27
C ALA A 263 20.45 -16.14 -14.98
#